data_AF-A0A2J9DVZ7-F1
#
_entry.id   AF-A0A2J9DVZ7-F1
#
_cell.length_a   1.000
_cell.length_b   1.000
_cell.length_c   1.000
_cell.angle_alpha   90.00
_cell.angle_beta   90.00
_cell.angle_gamma   90.00
#
_symmetry.space_group_name_H-M   'P 1'
#
loop_
_entity.id
_entity.type
_entity.pdbx_description
1 polymer ?
#
loop_
_entity_poly.entity_id
_entity_poly.type
_entity_poly.pdbx_seq_one_letter_code
_entity_poly.pdbx_strand_id
1 'polypeptide(L)'
;MSVYQLKTQFQNTLRPISDNLVKKGVTANQVTVSAIILSAGTAYVIAHAQNDTNKWFILPLSLFIRMAFNAIDGMMAREHGQASKLGAVLNESGDIISDSLLINSLRPHVNSSQLSSSDSLHSHFNLFDRYTYQSWAFR
;
A
#
# COMPACT_ATOMS: atom_id res chain seq x y z
N MET A 1 8.68 -16.16 20.60
CA MET A 1 8.06 -14.82 20.62
C MET A 1 6.75 -14.87 19.87
N SER A 2 5.71 -14.19 20.35
CA SER A 2 4.44 -14.06 19.61
C SER A 2 4.45 -12.83 18.70
N VAL A 3 3.62 -12.82 17.66
CA VAL A 3 3.45 -11.68 16.72
C VAL A 3 3.09 -10.38 17.48
N TYR A 4 2.37 -10.49 18.59
CA TYR A 4 2.05 -9.36 19.46
C TYR A 4 3.29 -8.72 20.09
N GLN A 5 4.29 -9.52 20.45
CA GLN A 5 5.53 -9.00 21.04
C GLN A 5 6.35 -8.19 20.04
N LEU A 6 6.36 -8.59 18.76
CA LEU A 6 7.03 -7.85 17.68
C LEU A 6 6.41 -6.46 17.51
N LYS A 7 5.08 -6.37 17.47
CA LYS A 7 4.37 -5.08 17.41
C LYS A 7 4.77 -4.17 18.57
N THR A 8 4.73 -4.69 19.79
CA THR A 8 5.06 -3.92 20.99
C THR A 8 6.52 -3.49 21.01
N GLN A 9 7.46 -4.35 20.61
CA GLN A 9 8.88 -4.00 20.52
C GLN A 9 9.13 -2.90 19.49
N PHE A 10 8.53 -3.01 18.30
CA PHE A 10 8.63 -1.96 17.28
C PHE A 10 8.07 -0.62 17.78
N GLN A 11 6.89 -0.63 18.41
CA GLN A 11 6.31 0.58 19.01
C GLN A 11 7.21 1.16 20.12
N ASN A 12 7.80 0.32 20.97
CA ASN A 12 8.72 0.78 22.00
C ASN A 12 9.96 1.47 21.41
N THR A 13 10.47 1.03 20.26
CA THR A 13 11.57 1.70 19.56
C THR A 13 11.16 3.08 19.03
N LEU A 14 9.90 3.25 18.63
CA LEU A 14 9.38 4.49 18.05
C LEU A 14 8.81 5.47 19.09
N ARG A 15 8.45 5.01 20.29
CA ARG A 15 7.90 5.83 21.37
C ARG A 15 8.73 7.10 21.69
N PRO A 16 10.07 7.08 21.80
CA PRO A 16 10.83 8.32 22.01
C PRO A 16 10.70 9.33 20.87
N ILE A 17 10.45 8.86 19.64
CA ILE A 17 10.19 9.73 18.48
C ILE A 17 8.80 10.38 18.63
N SER A 18 7.77 9.58 18.96
CA SER A 18 6.42 10.09 19.26
C SER A 18 6.45 11.16 20.35
N ASP A 19 7.12 10.88 21.48
CA ASP A 19 7.25 11.81 22.60
C ASP A 19 7.89 13.14 22.16
N ASN A 20 8.95 13.07 21.35
CA ASN A 20 9.65 14.25 20.86
C ASN A 20 8.81 15.07 19.88
N LEU A 21 8.05 14.41 19.00
CA LEU A 21 7.14 15.08 18.07
C LEU A 21 6.04 15.84 18.81
N VAL A 22 5.42 15.22 19.81
CA VAL A 22 4.39 15.87 20.64
C VAL A 22 4.98 17.05 21.41
N LYS A 23 6.18 16.91 22.00
CA LYS A 23 6.89 18.02 22.66
C LYS A 23 7.15 19.21 21.73
N LYS A 24 7.31 18.95 20.43
CA LYS A 24 7.46 19.99 19.39
C LYS A 24 6.13 20.55 18.88
N GLY A 25 5.00 20.12 19.44
CA GLY A 25 3.67 20.57 19.04
C GLY A 25 3.13 19.91 17.76
N VAL A 26 3.75 18.81 17.30
CA VAL A 26 3.26 18.05 16.15
C VAL A 26 2.02 17.25 16.56
N THR A 27 1.06 17.16 15.65
CA THR A 27 -0.21 16.41 15.83
C THR A 27 -0.18 15.08 15.09
N ALA A 28 -0.94 14.09 15.58
CA ALA A 28 -1.11 12.78 14.96
C ALA A 28 -1.57 12.91 13.50
N ASN A 29 -2.55 13.81 13.24
CA ASN A 29 -3.05 14.07 11.90
C ASN A 29 -1.96 14.58 10.94
N GLN A 30 -1.00 15.39 11.41
CA GLN A 30 0.13 15.83 10.58
C GLN A 30 1.04 14.66 10.22
N VAL A 31 1.24 13.70 11.13
CA VAL A 31 2.02 12.49 10.86
C VAL A 31 1.30 11.61 9.83
N THR A 32 -0.01 11.40 9.97
CA THR A 32 -0.83 10.68 8.97
C THR A 32 -0.75 11.33 7.59
N VAL A 33 -0.92 12.66 7.50
CA VAL A 33 -0.79 13.39 6.23
C VAL A 33 0.61 13.24 5.63
N SER A 34 1.64 13.26 6.47
CA SER A 34 3.03 13.03 6.02
C SER A 34 3.22 11.63 5.45
N ALA A 35 2.57 10.61 6.02
CA ALA A 35 2.58 9.24 5.50
C ALA A 35 1.91 9.12 4.12
N ILE A 36 0.80 9.84 3.92
CA ILE A 36 0.11 9.91 2.62
C ILE A 36 1.00 10.59 1.58
N ILE A 37 1.61 11.73 1.91
CA ILE A 37 2.51 12.47 1.01
C ILE A 37 3.72 11.60 0.63
N LEU A 38 4.32 10.93 1.60
CA LEU A 38 5.42 9.98 1.36
C LEU A 38 4.99 8.89 0.37
N SER A 39 3.82 8.28 0.59
CA SER A 39 3.29 7.21 -0.27
C SER A 39 3.01 7.70 -1.69
N ALA A 40 2.46 8.91 -1.84
CA ALA A 40 2.23 9.53 -3.13
C ALA A 40 3.55 9.82 -3.87
N GLY A 41 4.56 10.35 -3.16
CA GLY A 41 5.89 10.59 -3.71
C GLY A 41 6.57 9.30 -4.16
N THR A 42 6.52 8.24 -3.35
CA THR A 42 7.00 6.91 -3.73
C THR A 42 6.26 6.39 -4.96
N ALA A 43 4.93 6.46 -4.97
CA ALA A 43 4.12 5.99 -6.09
C ALA A 43 4.52 6.71 -7.39
N TYR A 44 4.75 8.03 -7.34
CA TYR A 44 5.23 8.79 -8.49
C TYR A 44 6.61 8.32 -8.98
N VAL A 45 7.57 8.14 -8.07
CA VAL A 45 8.92 7.69 -8.40
C VAL A 45 8.90 6.30 -9.01
N ILE A 46 8.13 5.38 -8.40
CA ILE A 46 8.01 3.99 -8.88
C ILE A 46 7.33 3.95 -10.23
N ALA A 47 6.23 4.69 -10.45
CA ALA A 47 5.54 4.74 -11.74
C ALA A 47 6.45 5.12 -12.93
N HIS A 48 7.54 5.86 -12.67
CA HIS A 48 8.51 6.31 -13.68
C HIS A 48 9.85 5.54 -13.64
N ALA A 49 9.93 4.42 -12.93
CA ALA A 49 11.17 3.66 -12.73
C ALA A 49 11.49 2.68 -13.90
N GLN A 50 11.23 3.07 -15.14
CA GLN A 50 11.15 2.13 -16.28
C GLN A 50 12.46 1.45 -16.70
N ASN A 51 13.64 1.83 -16.17
CA ASN A 51 14.93 1.17 -16.48
C ASN A 51 15.96 1.25 -15.34
N ASP A 52 15.57 1.67 -14.15
CA ASP A 52 16.50 1.88 -13.03
C ASP A 52 16.13 0.95 -11.86
N THR A 53 16.84 -0.18 -11.79
CA THR A 53 16.65 -1.18 -10.73
C THR A 53 16.86 -0.60 -9.34
N ASN A 54 17.69 0.44 -9.17
CA ASN A 54 17.98 1.00 -7.86
C ASN A 54 16.76 1.73 -7.26
N LYS A 55 15.88 2.29 -8.09
CA LYS A 55 14.65 2.95 -7.63
C LYS A 55 13.70 1.99 -6.92
N TRP A 56 13.79 0.69 -7.19
CA TRP A 56 12.97 -0.31 -6.50
C TRP A 56 13.27 -0.42 -5.01
N PHE A 57 14.47 -0.06 -4.55
CA PHE A 57 14.79 -0.02 -3.11
C PHE A 57 14.02 1.07 -2.36
N ILE A 58 13.50 2.09 -3.06
CA ILE A 58 12.68 3.14 -2.45
C ILE A 58 11.35 2.55 -1.97
N LEU A 59 10.81 1.53 -2.65
CA LEU A 59 9.53 0.92 -2.31
C LEU A 59 9.53 0.21 -0.92
N PRO A 60 10.42 -0.76 -0.62
CA PRO A 60 10.46 -1.37 0.71
C PRO A 60 10.86 -0.36 1.79
N LEU A 61 11.73 0.60 1.47
CA LEU A 61 12.12 1.65 2.41
C LEU A 61 10.92 2.56 2.77
N SER A 62 10.15 3.01 1.78
CA SER A 62 8.99 3.86 2.01
C SER A 62 7.89 3.12 2.75
N LEU A 63 7.65 1.85 2.43
CA LEU A 63 6.69 1.00 3.16
C LEU A 63 7.09 0.85 4.63
N PHE A 64 8.37 0.67 4.91
CA PHE A 64 8.88 0.59 6.27
C PHE A 64 8.70 1.92 7.03
N ILE A 65 9.07 3.05 6.41
CA ILE A 65 8.88 4.38 7.00
C ILE A 65 7.39 4.68 7.21
N ARG A 66 6.53 4.31 6.27
CA ARG A 66 5.08 4.47 6.39
C ARG A 66 4.52 3.69 7.57
N MET A 67 4.94 2.44 7.74
CA MET A 67 4.56 1.62 8.88
C MET A 67 5.02 2.24 10.21
N ALA A 68 6.16 2.94 10.22
CA ALA A 68 6.60 3.71 11.38
C ALA A 68 5.71 4.94 11.63
N PHE A 69 5.34 5.70 10.60
CA PHE A 69 4.48 6.88 10.74
C PHE A 69 3.08 6.51 11.26
N ASN A 70 2.46 5.46 10.70
CA ASN A 70 1.16 4.94 11.17
C ASN A 70 1.22 4.31 12.57
N ALA A 71 2.40 3.90 13.03
CA ALA A 71 2.58 3.49 14.42
C ALA A 71 2.72 4.70 15.34
N ILE A 72 3.44 5.73 14.88
CA ILE A 72 3.65 6.99 15.61
C ILE A 72 2.35 7.75 15.78
N ASP A 73 1.56 7.96 14.73
CA ASP A 73 0.28 8.70 14.85
C ASP A 73 -0.70 7.99 15.79
N GLY A 74 -0.77 6.66 15.77
CA GLY A 74 -1.57 5.84 16.68
C GLY A 74 -1.09 5.93 18.12
N MET A 75 0.22 5.98 18.36
CA MET A 75 0.78 6.23 19.70
C MET A 75 0.49 7.66 20.16
N MET A 76 0.65 8.68 19.28
CA MET A 76 0.32 10.07 19.57
C MET A 76 -1.16 10.23 19.95
N ALA A 77 -2.06 9.61 19.19
CA ALA A 77 -3.49 9.62 19.46
C ALA A 77 -3.83 9.00 20.83
N ARG A 78 -3.26 7.82 21.13
CA ARG A 78 -3.61 7.04 22.33
C ARG A 78 -2.90 7.49 23.60
N GLU A 79 -1.61 7.83 23.51
CA GLU A 79 -0.73 8.05 24.67
C GLU A 79 -0.62 9.54 25.03
N HIS A 80 -0.91 10.45 24.07
CA HIS A 80 -0.79 11.90 24.27
C HIS A 80 -2.12 12.66 24.12
N GLY A 81 -3.25 11.96 24.19
CA GLY A 81 -4.58 12.57 24.18
C GLY A 81 -4.97 13.24 22.86
N GLN A 82 -4.35 12.87 21.74
CA GLN A 82 -4.66 13.42 20.42
C GLN A 82 -5.72 12.61 19.65
N ALA A 83 -6.36 11.63 20.29
CA ALA A 83 -7.43 10.84 19.69
C ALA A 83 -8.64 11.72 19.32
N SER A 84 -9.10 11.60 18.09
CA SER A 84 -10.29 12.32 17.60
C SER A 84 -11.04 11.50 16.56
N LYS A 85 -12.35 11.76 16.40
CA LYS A 85 -13.17 11.12 15.37
C LYS A 85 -12.66 11.43 13.96
N LEU A 86 -12.29 12.69 13.73
CA LEU A 86 -11.68 13.13 12.47
C LEU A 86 -10.37 12.40 12.20
N GLY A 87 -9.49 12.29 13.20
CA GLY A 87 -8.21 11.60 13.06
C GLY A 87 -8.36 10.11 12.73
N ALA A 88 -9.34 9.43 13.33
CA ALA A 88 -9.64 8.03 12.99
C ALA A 88 -10.08 7.87 11.53
N VAL A 89 -10.96 8.74 11.03
CA VAL A 89 -11.39 8.75 9.62
C VAL A 89 -10.21 9.09 8.69
N LEU A 90 -9.38 10.06 9.08
CA LEU A 90 -8.21 10.46 8.31
C LEU A 90 -7.18 9.33 8.20
N ASN A 91 -6.94 8.58 9.28
CA ASN A 91 -6.02 7.45 9.27
C ASN A 91 -6.53 6.34 8.34
N GLU A 92 -7.79 5.93 8.49
CA GLU A 92 -8.37 4.87 7.66
C GLU A 92 -8.39 5.27 6.17
N SER A 93 -8.86 6.48 5.86
CA SER A 93 -8.86 6.98 4.48
C SER A 93 -7.45 7.17 3.93
N GLY A 94 -6.51 7.62 4.76
CA GLY A 94 -5.11 7.78 4.41
C GLY A 94 -4.44 6.46 4.04
N ASP A 95 -4.72 5.40 4.78
CA ASP A 95 -4.22 4.05 4.49
C ASP A 95 -4.76 3.53 3.17
N ILE A 96 -6.07 3.63 2.94
CA ILE A 96 -6.72 3.22 1.68
C ILE A 96 -6.13 4.00 0.48
N ILE A 97 -6.00 5.32 0.60
CA ILE A 97 -5.45 6.17 -0.47
C ILE A 97 -4.00 5.80 -0.74
N SER A 98 -3.18 5.66 0.30
CA SER A 98 -1.76 5.35 0.19
C SER A 98 -1.53 3.99 -0.47
N ASP A 99 -2.28 2.96 -0.05
CA ASP A 99 -2.22 1.62 -0.63
C ASP A 99 -2.62 1.64 -2.10
N SER A 100 -3.70 2.35 -2.42
CA SER A 100 -4.20 2.49 -3.80
C SER A 100 -3.16 3.16 -4.71
N LEU A 101 -2.48 4.21 -4.23
CA LEU A 101 -1.43 4.90 -4.97
C LEU A 101 -0.23 4.00 -5.25
N LEU A 102 0.26 3.31 -4.22
CA LEU A 102 1.40 2.40 -4.33
C LEU A 102 1.09 1.23 -5.26
N ILE A 103 -0.08 0.59 -5.13
CA ILE A 103 -0.50 -0.50 -6.03
C ILE A 103 -0.61 0.02 -7.47
N ASN A 104 -1.25 1.17 -7.68
CA ASN A 104 -1.41 1.74 -9.01
C ASN A 104 -0.07 2.10 -9.67
N SER A 105 0.95 2.46 -8.88
CA SER A 105 2.30 2.77 -9.38
C SER A 105 2.99 1.58 -10.05
N LEU A 106 2.57 0.35 -9.74
CA LEU A 106 3.13 -0.86 -10.33
C LEU A 106 2.57 -1.12 -11.74
N ARG A 107 1.42 -0.55 -12.11
CA ARG A 107 0.76 -0.81 -13.40
C ARG A 107 1.68 -0.68 -14.62
N PRO A 108 2.53 0.36 -14.76
CA PRO A 108 3.43 0.48 -15.91
C PRO A 108 4.51 -0.62 -16.01
N HIS A 109 4.73 -1.38 -14.93
CA HIS A 109 5.77 -2.39 -14.81
C HIS A 109 5.21 -3.82 -15.00
N VAL A 110 3.89 -3.97 -15.08
CA VAL A 110 3.26 -5.27 -15.35
C VAL A 110 3.24 -5.48 -16.87
N ASN A 111 3.94 -6.51 -17.34
CA ASN A 111 4.06 -6.81 -18.76
C ASN A 111 2.69 -7.10 -19.41
N SER A 112 2.32 -6.32 -20.42
CA SER A 112 1.10 -6.50 -21.24
C SER A 112 1.07 -7.84 -22.00
N SER A 113 2.21 -8.52 -22.14
CA SER A 113 2.30 -9.83 -22.80
C SER A 113 1.60 -10.95 -22.03
N GLN A 114 1.42 -10.83 -20.71
CA GLN A 114 0.64 -11.80 -19.93
C GLN A 114 -0.87 -11.59 -20.07
N LEU A 115 -1.36 -10.35 -20.23
CA LEU A 115 -2.79 -10.07 -20.46
C LEU A 115 -3.28 -10.58 -21.83
N SER A 116 -2.46 -10.46 -22.86
CA SER A 116 -2.77 -11.02 -24.19
C SER A 116 -2.79 -12.57 -24.21
N SER A 117 -2.00 -13.20 -23.34
CA SER A 117 -1.92 -14.67 -23.23
C SER A 117 -3.17 -15.27 -22.54
N SER A 118 -3.76 -14.56 -21.58
CA SER A 118 -5.05 -14.94 -20.98
C SER A 118 -6.24 -14.75 -21.92
N ASP A 119 -6.24 -13.68 -22.74
CA ASP A 119 -7.30 -13.44 -23.73
C ASP A 119 -7.26 -14.42 -24.90
N SER A 120 -6.06 -14.87 -25.30
CA SER A 120 -5.88 -15.93 -26.31
C SER A 120 -6.27 -17.33 -25.80
N LEU A 121 -6.05 -17.64 -24.52
CA LEU A 121 -6.57 -18.88 -23.91
C LEU A 121 -8.09 -18.88 -23.76
N HIS A 122 -8.71 -17.75 -23.40
CA HIS A 122 -10.17 -17.60 -23.36
C HIS A 122 -10.83 -17.67 -24.74
N SER A 123 -10.17 -17.18 -25.79
CA SER A 123 -10.68 -17.31 -27.17
C SER A 123 -10.55 -18.75 -27.71
N HIS A 124 -9.50 -19.50 -27.35
CA HIS A 124 -9.40 -20.93 -27.65
C HIS A 124 -10.44 -21.78 -26.88
N PHE A 125 -10.74 -21.45 -25.62
CA PHE A 125 -11.80 -22.13 -24.86
C PHE A 125 -13.18 -21.92 -25.50
N ASN A 126 -13.50 -20.69 -25.93
CA ASN A 126 -14.74 -20.37 -26.64
C ASN A 126 -14.87 -21.01 -28.03
N LEU A 127 -13.74 -21.36 -28.67
CA LEU A 127 -13.76 -22.14 -29.91
C LEU A 127 -14.04 -23.62 -29.61
N PHE A 128 -13.44 -24.18 -28.56
CA PHE A 128 -13.71 -25.56 -28.12
C PHE A 128 -15.17 -25.76 -27.76
N ASP A 129 -15.77 -24.83 -27.01
CA ASP A 129 -17.21 -24.84 -26.70
C ASP A 129 -18.09 -24.71 -27.95
N ARG A 130 -17.67 -23.93 -28.95
CA ARG A 130 -18.41 -23.86 -30.23
C ARG A 130 -18.34 -25.14 -31.06
N TYR A 131 -17.21 -25.86 -31.02
CA TYR A 131 -17.07 -27.15 -31.71
C TYR A 131 -17.81 -28.30 -30.97
N THR A 132 -17.83 -28.29 -29.64
CA THR A 132 -18.58 -29.30 -28.85
C THR A 132 -20.09 -29.10 -28.97
N TYR A 133 -20.59 -27.86 -29.01
CA TYR A 133 -22.02 -27.58 -29.28
C TYR A 133 -22.45 -27.98 -30.70
N GLN A 134 -21.64 -27.74 -31.73
CA GLN A 134 -22.00 -28.12 -33.10
C GLN A 134 -21.98 -29.64 -33.36
N SER A 135 -21.17 -30.40 -32.62
CA SER A 135 -21.13 -31.87 -32.75
C SER A 135 -22.30 -32.59 -32.06
N TRP A 136 -23.02 -31.92 -31.15
CA TRP A 136 -24.24 -32.43 -30.51
C TRP A 136 -25.56 -31.98 -31.17
N ALA A 137 -25.53 -30.98 -32.06
CA ALA A 137 -26.71 -30.47 -32.75
C ALA A 137 -27.14 -31.29 -34.00
N PHE A 138 -26.40 -32.35 -34.34
CA PHE A 138 -26.64 -33.21 -35.51
C PHE A 138 -26.67 -34.71 -35.19
N ARG A 139 -27.06 -35.09 -33.97
CA ARG A 139 -27.46 -36.47 -33.62
C ARG A 139 -28.85 -36.45 -32.99
#